data_AF-A0A2D7Z9Z3-F1
#
_entry.id   AF-A0A2D7Z9Z3-F1
#
_cell.length_a   1.000
_cell.length_b   1.000
_cell.length_c   1.000
_cell.angle_alpha   90.00
_cell.angle_beta   90.00
_cell.angle_gamma   90.00
#
_symmetry.space_group_name_H-M   'P 1'
#
loop_
_entity.id
_entity.type
_entity.pdbx_description
1 polymer ?
#
loop_
_entity_poly.entity_id
_entity_poly.type
_entity_poly.pdbx_seq_one_letter_code
_entity_poly.pdbx_strand_id
1 'polypeptide(L)' 'MTHLSPREIREMSKDERQRRFVELKEEMLQLRAQRSLGGATSNFGDFKATQRTIARMLTIMKEDTRED' A
#
# COMPACT_ATOMS: atom_id res chain seq x y z
N MET A 1 4.47 3.87 9.64
CA MET A 1 3.03 3.99 10.01
C MET A 1 2.20 3.96 8.72
N THR A 2 2.16 2.81 8.05
CA THR A 2 1.58 2.71 6.70
C THR A 2 0.68 1.49 6.63
N HIS A 3 -0.26 1.43 7.59
CA HIS A 3 -1.28 0.41 7.63
C HIS A 3 -2.65 1.08 7.48
N LEU A 4 -3.17 1.08 6.25
CA LEU A 4 -4.55 1.49 5.97
C LEU A 4 -5.50 0.30 6.13
N SER A 5 -6.59 0.53 6.87
CA SER A 5 -7.72 -0.38 6.96
C SER A 5 -8.58 -0.31 5.69
N PRO A 6 -9.34 -1.37 5.37
CA PRO A 6 -10.26 -1.35 4.23
C PRO A 6 -11.27 -0.20 4.30
N ARG A 7 -11.72 0.18 5.51
CA ARG A 7 -12.66 1.27 5.72
C ARG A 7 -12.07 2.61 5.29
N GLU A 8 -10.87 2.93 5.76
CA GLU A 8 -10.16 4.16 5.38
C GLU A 8 -9.95 4.25 3.86
N ILE A 9 -9.63 3.11 3.21
CA ILE A 9 -9.45 3.07 1.76
C ILE A 9 -10.76 3.33 1.01
N ARG A 10 -11.89 2.82 1.51
CA ARG A 10 -13.23 3.04 0.92
C ARG A 10 -13.74 4.46 1.11
N GLU A 11 -13.37 5.11 2.22
CA GLU A 11 -13.71 6.51 2.49
C GLU A 11 -12.94 7.49 1.59
N MET A 12 -11.80 7.08 0.99
CA MET A 12 -11.06 7.89 0.01
C MET A 12 -11.80 7.98 -1.32
N SER A 13 -11.74 9.16 -1.96
CA SER A 13 -12.14 9.32 -3.37
C SER A 13 -11.25 8.51 -4.31
N LYS A 14 -11.71 8.25 -5.55
CA LYS A 14 -10.94 7.50 -6.56
C LYS A 14 -9.57 8.14 -6.82
N ASP A 15 -9.51 9.46 -6.94
CA ASP A 15 -8.26 10.21 -7.16
C ASP A 15 -7.31 10.15 -5.96
N GLU A 16 -7.83 10.32 -4.74
CA GLU A 16 -7.02 10.20 -3.53
C GLU A 16 -6.46 8.80 -3.37
N ARG A 17 -7.27 7.78 -3.64
CA ARG A 17 -6.85 6.39 -3.56
C ARG A 17 -5.74 6.10 -4.58
N GLN A 18 -5.86 6.64 -5.80
CA GLN A 18 -4.83 6.50 -6.83
C GLN A 18 -3.53 7.20 -6.43
N ARG A 19 -3.58 8.41 -5.86
CA ARG A 19 -2.39 9.12 -5.35
C ARG A 19 -1.71 8.33 -4.23
N ARG A 20 -2.48 7.89 -3.24
CA ARG A 20 -1.97 7.07 -2.14
C ARG A 20 -1.37 5.75 -2.61
N PHE A 21 -1.94 5.14 -3.64
CA PHE A 21 -1.40 3.92 -4.22
C PHE A 21 0.00 4.13 -4.85
N VAL A 22 0.23 5.28 -5.48
CA VAL A 22 1.56 5.64 -6.02
C VAL A 22 2.56 5.85 -4.89
N GLU A 23 2.20 6.60 -3.85
CA GLU A 23 3.04 6.83 -2.66
C GLU A 23 3.49 5.50 -2.02
N LEU A 24 2.55 4.56 -1.83
CA LEU A 24 2.84 3.24 -1.24
C LEU A 24 3.77 2.40 -2.12
N LYS A 25 3.70 2.54 -3.45
CA LYS A 25 4.63 1.87 -4.37
C LYS A 25 6.05 2.41 -4.25
N GLU A 26 6.20 3.73 -4.07
CA GLU A 26 7.50 4.36 -3.84
C GLU A 26 8.10 3.92 -2.50
N GLU A 27 7.30 3.89 -1.44
CA GLU A 27 7.72 3.35 -0.13
C GLU A 27 8.15 1.88 -0.26
N MET A 28 7.39 1.06 -0.98
CA MET A 28 7.72 -0.34 -1.22
C MET A 28 9.05 -0.50 -1.98
N LEU A 29 9.36 0.40 -2.92
CA LEU A 29 10.64 0.39 -3.63
C LEU A 29 11.80 0.67 -2.66
N GLN A 30 11.65 1.65 -1.78
CA GLN A 30 12.66 1.97 -0.76
C GLN A 30 12.87 0.80 0.20
N LEU A 31 11.79 0.18 0.68
CA LEU A 31 11.86 -0.98 1.57
C LEU A 31 12.52 -2.19 0.88
N ARG A 32 12.29 -2.39 -0.42
CA ARG A 32 13.00 -3.42 -1.22
C ARG A 32 14.49 -3.13 -1.35
N ALA A 33 14.86 -1.88 -1.63
CA ALA A 33 16.25 -1.47 -1.73
C ALA A 33 17.00 -1.71 -0.40
N GLN A 34 16.39 -1.28 0.71
CA GLN A 34 16.93 -1.53 2.05
C GLN A 34 17.10 -3.03 2.33
N ARG A 35 16.09 -3.84 2.01
CA ARG A 35 16.16 -5.31 2.18
C ARG A 35 17.30 -5.92 1.35
N SER A 36 17.50 -5.45 0.11
CA SER A 36 18.54 -5.96 -0.78
C SER A 36 19.96 -5.63 -0.28
N LEU A 37 20.12 -4.50 0.41
CA LEU A 37 21.41 -4.06 0.97
C LEU A 37 21.73 -4.72 2.32
N GLY A 38 20.94 -5.71 2.75
CA GLY A 38 21.10 -6.36 4.07
C GLY A 38 20.41 -5.62 5.21
N GLY A 39 19.45 -4.73 4.90
CA GLY A 39 18.69 -3.95 5.87
C GLY A 39 18.01 -4.81 6.94
N ALA A 40 18.12 -4.34 8.18
CA ALA A 40 17.78 -5.05 9.40
C ALA A 40 16.35 -5.62 9.43
N THR A 41 16.17 -6.67 10.25
CA THR A 41 14.89 -7.33 10.59
C THR A 41 13.82 -6.35 11.05
N SER A 42 14.22 -5.19 11.58
CA SER A 42 13.38 -4.07 12.02
C SER A 42 12.38 -3.61 10.94
N ASN A 43 12.74 -3.69 9.65
CA ASN A 43 11.95 -3.12 8.55
C ASN A 43 11.00 -4.17 7.92
N PHE A 44 11.07 -5.43 8.37
CA PHE A 44 10.27 -6.52 7.82
C PHE A 44 8.78 -6.36 8.13
N GLY A 45 8.46 -5.81 9.31
CA GLY A 45 7.09 -5.49 9.71
C GLY A 45 6.44 -4.47 8.76
N ASP A 46 7.17 -3.39 8.47
CA ASP A 46 6.72 -2.34 7.56
C ASP A 46 6.57 -2.87 6.13
N PHE A 47 7.54 -3.65 5.63
CA PHE A 47 7.42 -4.29 4.32
C PHE A 47 6.14 -5.11 4.17
N LYS A 48 5.80 -5.93 5.18
CA LYS A 48 4.58 -6.75 5.17
C LYS A 48 3.32 -5.88 5.34
N ALA A 49 3.39 -4.79 6.09
CA ALA A 49 2.29 -3.85 6.23
C ALA A 49 1.99 -3.15 4.89
N THR A 50 2.99 -2.52 4.28
CA THR A 50 2.88 -1.83 2.98
C THR A 50 2.40 -2.78 1.90
N GLN A 51 2.94 -4.01 1.82
CA GLN A 51 2.48 -5.03 0.86
C GLN A 51 0.99 -5.36 1.01
N ARG A 52 0.51 -5.53 2.25
CA ARG A 52 -0.90 -5.83 2.53
C ARG A 52 -1.81 -4.66 2.20
N THR A 53 -1.37 -3.44 2.51
CA THR A 53 -2.14 -2.23 2.20
C THR A 53 -2.27 -2.01 0.69
N ILE A 54 -1.19 -2.21 -0.08
CA ILE A 54 -1.23 -2.19 -1.56
C ILE A 54 -2.24 -3.22 -2.10
N ALA A 55 -2.23 -4.45 -1.56
CA ALA A 55 -3.17 -5.49 -1.98
C ALA A 55 -4.63 -5.11 -1.70
N ARG A 56 -4.92 -4.54 -0.51
CA ARG A 56 -6.27 -4.06 -0.16
C ARG A 56 -6.73 -2.94 -1.09
N MET A 57 -5.86 -1.98 -1.41
CA MET A 57 -6.18 -0.91 -2.36
C MET A 57 -6.54 -1.45 -3.74
N LEU A 58 -5.74 -2.38 -4.27
CA LEU A 58 -6.02 -3.02 -5.55
C LEU A 58 -7.36 -3.75 -5.56
N THR A 59 -7.69 -4.45 -4.47
CA THR A 59 -8.99 -5.13 -4.35
C THR A 59 -10.13 -4.12 -4.42
N ILE A 60 -10.10 -3.07 -3.59
CA ILE A 60 -11.17 -2.07 -3.52
C ILE A 60 -11.29 -1.29 -4.83
N MET A 61 -10.18 -0.86 -5.44
CA MET A 61 -10.22 -0.20 -6.75
C MET A 61 -10.86 -1.08 -7.83
N LYS A 62 -10.65 -2.41 -7.75
CA LYS A 62 -11.26 -3.36 -8.66
C LYS A 62 -12.72 -3.69 -8.30
N GLU A 63 -13.15 -3.47 -7.07
CA GLU A 63 -14.56 -3.51 -6.67
C GLU A 63 -15.29 -2.31 -7.31
N ASP A 64 -14.78 -1.08 -7.10
CA ASP A 64 -15.36 0.14 -7.68
C ASP A 64 -15.52 0.08 -9.21
N THR A 65 -14.52 -0.44 -9.93
CA THR A 65 -14.56 -0.54 -11.40
C THR A 65 -15.62 -1.53 -11.91
N ARG A 66 -16.11 -2.44 -11.06
CA ARG A 66 -17.18 -3.40 -11.41
C ARG A 66 -18.57 -2.91 -11.03
N GLU A 67 -18.65 -1.92 -10.14
CA GLU A 67 -19.91 -1.32 -9.69
C GLU A 67 -20.31 -0.10 -10.52
N ASP A 68 -19.36 0.52 -11.24
CA ASP A 68 -19.62 1.47 -12.35
C ASP A 68 -20.07 0.75 -13.64
#